data_AF-E2ZFW5-F1
#
_entry.id   AF-E2ZFW5-F1
#
_cell.length_a   1.000
_cell.length_b   1.000
_cell.length_c   1.000
_cell.angle_alpha   90.00
_cell.angle_beta   90.00
_cell.angle_gamma   90.00
#
_symmetry.space_group_name_H-M   'P 1'
#
loop_
_entity.id
_entity.type
_entity.pdbx_description
1 polymer ?
#
loop_
_entity_poly.entity_id
_entity_poly.type
_entity_poly.pdbx_seq_one_letter_code
_entity_poly.pdbx_strand_id
1 'polypeptide(L)'
;MSELITRRTFLKTTGAAALVAAAGSMLVGCGEGYGATPGNPTLPTIDTGTFATFGSTYVDMGPLTGTWVSRTTYESDGWRHNYLYTGLSIDNSYNTTSSVTISTSNFTCKHNGTTESGLKVCSLGNFGLNSAGTGFKYVSSVTVAKGDRKTFPIYIDLGPVNTTSLNVRGVFTVELKLGGKTATFKYQPIYDDPTIE
;
A
#
# COMPACT_ATOMS: atom_id res chain seq x y z
N MET A 1 14.61 56.00 -32.80
CA MET A 1 13.38 55.23 -33.06
C MET A 1 13.71 53.80 -32.68
N SER A 2 13.37 53.41 -31.45
CA SER A 2 13.82 52.15 -30.85
C SER A 2 12.73 51.10 -30.99
N GLU A 3 12.98 50.04 -31.76
CA GLU A 3 12.10 48.87 -31.86
C GLU A 3 12.04 48.12 -30.53
N LEU A 4 10.82 47.86 -30.05
CA LEU A 4 10.56 47.02 -28.88
C LEU A 4 10.33 45.58 -29.36
N ILE A 5 11.33 44.72 -29.15
CA ILE A 5 11.22 43.27 -29.32
C ILE A 5 10.23 42.72 -28.29
N THR A 6 9.09 42.21 -28.78
CA THR A 6 8.12 41.47 -27.95
C THR A 6 8.69 40.10 -27.57
N ARG A 7 9.06 39.91 -26.31
CA ARG A 7 9.41 38.59 -25.77
C ARG A 7 8.13 37.78 -25.56
N ARG A 8 7.94 36.71 -26.34
CA ARG A 8 6.92 35.70 -26.08
C ARG A 8 7.44 34.75 -25.00
N THR A 9 6.92 34.89 -23.77
CA THR A 9 7.12 33.91 -22.71
C THR A 9 6.38 32.64 -23.09
N PHE A 10 7.11 31.58 -23.46
CA PHE A 10 6.54 30.25 -23.66
C PHE A 10 6.07 29.72 -22.30
N LEU A 11 4.76 29.74 -22.08
CA LEU A 11 4.13 29.06 -20.96
C LEU A 11 4.26 27.56 -21.19
N LYS A 12 5.19 26.89 -20.49
CA LYS A 12 5.16 25.43 -20.35
C LYS A 12 3.96 25.08 -19.47
N THR A 13 2.84 24.78 -20.09
CA THR A 13 1.71 24.13 -19.42
C THR A 13 2.17 22.74 -19.01
N THR A 14 2.51 22.59 -17.74
CA THR A 14 2.73 21.31 -17.07
C THR A 14 1.53 20.40 -17.36
N GLY A 15 1.81 19.26 -17.99
CA GLY A 15 0.81 18.28 -18.39
C GLY A 15 -0.11 17.91 -17.23
N ALA A 16 -1.39 17.84 -17.56
CA ALA A 16 -2.49 17.53 -16.68
C ALA A 16 -2.18 16.35 -15.75
N ALA A 17 -2.09 16.63 -14.45
CA ALA A 17 -2.37 15.61 -13.45
C ALA A 17 -3.85 15.24 -13.63
N ALA A 18 -4.09 14.05 -14.21
CA ALA A 18 -5.39 13.42 -14.14
C ALA A 18 -5.70 13.18 -12.66
N LEU A 19 -6.42 14.11 -12.06
CA LEU A 19 -7.06 13.93 -10.77
C LEU A 19 -8.03 12.75 -10.95
N VAL A 20 -7.65 11.57 -10.47
CA VAL A 20 -8.58 10.48 -10.26
C VAL A 20 -9.54 11.00 -9.19
N ALA A 21 -10.67 11.54 -9.63
CA ALA A 21 -11.83 11.74 -8.79
C ALA A 21 -12.27 10.36 -8.31
N ALA A 22 -11.74 9.93 -7.18
CA ALA A 22 -12.39 8.91 -6.38
C ALA A 22 -13.71 9.55 -5.93
N ALA A 23 -14.78 9.24 -6.66
CA ALA A 23 -16.13 9.56 -6.26
C ALA A 23 -16.34 8.96 -4.86
N GLY A 24 -16.23 9.82 -3.85
CA GLY A 24 -16.71 9.53 -2.51
C GLY A 24 -18.22 9.40 -2.61
N SER A 25 -18.69 8.17 -2.83
CA SER A 25 -20.08 7.83 -2.63
C SER A 25 -20.36 7.87 -1.15
N MET A 26 -20.73 9.07 -0.69
CA MET A 26 -21.40 9.30 0.59
C MET A 26 -22.78 8.64 0.50
N LEU A 27 -22.85 7.32 0.62
CA LEU A 27 -24.08 6.66 1.00
C LEU A 27 -23.87 6.14 2.42
N VAL A 28 -24.13 7.05 3.36
CA VAL A 28 -24.19 6.77 4.80
C VAL A 28 -25.40 5.87 5.03
N GLY A 29 -25.21 4.58 4.77
CA GLY A 29 -26.14 3.53 5.19
C GLY A 29 -26.07 3.42 6.70
N CYS A 30 -27.17 3.82 7.35
CA CYS A 30 -27.41 3.66 8.77
C CYS A 30 -27.03 2.26 9.25
N GLY A 31 -26.10 2.20 10.20
CA GLY A 31 -25.57 0.97 10.77
C GLY A 31 -24.15 1.19 11.25
N GLU A 32 -24.01 1.38 12.56
CA GLU A 32 -22.81 1.21 13.39
C GLU A 32 -21.45 1.50 12.73
N GLY A 33 -20.95 2.73 12.90
CA GLY A 33 -19.54 3.07 13.18
C GLY A 33 -18.41 2.77 12.17
N TYR A 34 -18.59 1.85 11.22
CA TYR A 34 -17.53 1.43 10.29
C TYR A 34 -17.86 1.92 8.89
N GLY A 35 -16.97 2.72 8.29
CA GLY A 35 -17.09 3.13 6.89
C GLY A 35 -17.00 1.94 5.94
N ALA A 36 -17.62 2.03 4.76
CA ALA A 36 -17.61 0.94 3.77
C ALA A 36 -16.21 0.61 3.24
N THR A 37 -15.26 1.52 3.41
CA THR A 37 -13.87 1.43 2.93
C THR A 37 -12.95 2.09 3.96
N PRO A 38 -11.64 1.76 4.00
CA PRO A 38 -10.68 2.39 4.91
C PRO A 38 -10.44 3.89 4.64
N GLY A 39 -10.88 4.41 3.49
CA GLY A 39 -10.68 5.82 3.12
C GLY A 39 -9.27 6.07 2.56
N ASN A 40 -8.71 7.25 2.85
CA ASN A 40 -7.36 7.63 2.46
C ASN A 40 -6.54 7.95 3.72
N PRO A 41 -5.92 6.95 4.37
CA PRO A 41 -5.19 7.16 5.60
C PRO A 41 -3.90 7.94 5.35
N THR A 42 -3.50 8.75 6.34
CA THR A 42 -2.14 9.29 6.39
C THR A 42 -1.17 8.14 6.65
N LEU A 43 -0.18 7.97 5.77
CA LEU A 43 0.83 6.93 5.91
C LEU A 43 1.83 7.28 7.01
N PRO A 44 2.36 6.29 7.73
CA PRO A 44 3.46 6.52 8.65
C PRO A 44 4.71 7.01 7.91
N THR A 45 5.55 7.75 8.61
CA THR A 45 6.91 8.04 8.15
C THR A 45 7.67 6.71 7.99
N ILE A 46 8.44 6.60 6.91
CA ILE A 46 9.29 5.45 6.63
C ILE A 46 10.74 5.88 6.92
N ASP A 47 11.46 5.13 7.75
CA ASP A 47 12.90 5.35 7.93
C ASP A 47 13.71 4.89 6.71
N THR A 48 14.03 5.83 5.82
CA THR A 48 14.80 5.56 4.60
C THR A 48 16.29 5.22 4.83
N GLY A 49 16.73 5.08 6.09
CA GLY A 49 18.11 4.73 6.44
C GLY A 49 18.47 3.28 6.09
N THR A 50 17.50 2.37 6.07
CA THR A 50 17.70 0.95 5.76
C THR A 50 16.67 0.51 4.73
N PHE A 51 17.11 -0.07 3.60
CA PHE A 51 16.21 -0.48 2.52
C PHE A 51 16.63 -1.81 1.90
N ALA A 52 15.65 -2.56 1.40
CA ALA A 52 15.87 -3.78 0.65
C ALA A 52 16.30 -3.46 -0.79
N THR A 53 17.29 -4.20 -1.30
CA THR A 53 17.84 -3.95 -2.66
C THR A 53 17.49 -5.08 -3.63
N PHE A 54 16.72 -4.75 -4.66
CA PHE A 54 16.31 -5.63 -5.75
C PHE A 54 16.97 -5.21 -7.06
N GLY A 55 18.29 -5.40 -7.14
CA GLY A 55 19.08 -4.91 -8.27
C GLY A 55 19.35 -3.42 -8.11
N SER A 56 18.79 -2.59 -8.99
CA SER A 56 18.87 -1.12 -8.92
C SER A 56 17.60 -0.47 -8.35
N THR A 57 16.63 -1.28 -7.92
CA THR A 57 15.43 -0.82 -7.23
C THR A 57 15.60 -1.01 -5.73
N TYR A 58 15.27 0.02 -4.95
CA TYR A 58 15.26 -0.02 -3.50
C TYR A 58 13.82 -0.01 -3.01
N VAL A 59 13.52 -0.86 -2.02
CA VAL A 59 12.19 -0.99 -1.46
C VAL A 59 12.27 -0.92 0.05
N ASP A 60 11.32 -0.20 0.64
CA ASP A 60 11.26 0.01 2.08
C ASP A 60 9.80 0.02 2.56
N MET A 61 9.58 -0.30 3.83
CA MET A 61 8.26 -0.36 4.46
C MET A 61 8.28 0.35 5.80
N GLY A 62 7.25 1.13 6.08
CA GLY A 62 7.10 1.79 7.38
C GLY A 62 6.56 0.86 8.47
N PRO A 63 6.35 1.39 9.68
CA PRO A 63 5.72 0.67 10.80
C PRO A 63 4.26 0.32 10.48
N LEU A 64 3.72 -0.74 11.09
CA LEU A 64 2.31 -1.13 10.93
C LEU A 64 1.44 -0.36 11.93
N THR A 65 1.10 0.89 11.60
CA THR A 65 0.40 1.81 12.52
C THR A 65 -1.09 1.92 12.28
N GLY A 66 -1.55 1.53 11.10
CA GLY A 66 -2.94 1.66 10.69
C GLY A 66 -3.76 0.42 10.98
N THR A 67 -4.93 0.57 11.61
CA THR A 67 -5.91 -0.51 11.77
C THR A 67 -7.24 -0.13 11.12
N TRP A 68 -7.89 -1.11 10.49
CA TRP A 68 -9.26 -0.96 10.00
C TRP A 68 -10.00 -2.28 10.12
N VAL A 69 -11.31 -2.21 10.38
CA VAL A 69 -12.20 -3.37 10.47
C VAL A 69 -13.27 -3.23 9.41
N SER A 70 -13.42 -4.25 8.57
CA SER A 70 -14.41 -4.25 7.49
C SER A 70 -15.82 -4.56 7.99
N ARG A 71 -16.80 -4.36 7.11
CA ARG A 71 -18.17 -4.85 7.29
C ARG A 71 -18.31 -6.24 6.69
N THR A 72 -19.06 -7.12 7.35
CA THR A 72 -19.41 -8.47 6.86
C THR A 72 -19.99 -8.46 5.45
N THR A 73 -20.76 -7.43 5.10
CA THR A 73 -21.44 -7.31 3.81
C THR A 73 -20.51 -7.31 2.60
N TYR A 74 -19.26 -6.90 2.77
CA TYR A 74 -18.29 -6.78 1.66
C TYR A 74 -17.23 -7.89 1.67
N GLU A 75 -17.24 -8.73 2.70
CA GLU A 75 -16.34 -9.87 2.81
C GLU A 75 -17.02 -11.12 2.26
N SER A 76 -16.31 -11.85 1.40
CA SER A 76 -16.88 -13.00 0.69
C SER A 76 -17.24 -14.17 1.60
N ASP A 77 -16.62 -14.26 2.78
CA ASP A 77 -16.86 -15.32 3.74
C ASP A 77 -17.94 -14.97 4.80
N GLY A 78 -18.52 -13.77 4.70
CA GLY A 78 -19.57 -13.28 5.59
C GLY A 78 -19.09 -12.85 6.97
N TRP A 79 -17.78 -12.79 7.23
CA TRP A 79 -17.21 -12.33 8.49
C TRP A 79 -16.59 -10.95 8.35
N ARG A 80 -16.44 -10.21 9.45
CA ARG A 80 -15.64 -8.97 9.44
C ARG A 80 -14.18 -9.37 9.47
N HIS A 81 -13.32 -8.65 8.77
CA HIS A 81 -11.88 -8.87 8.80
C HIS A 81 -11.17 -7.71 9.49
N ASN A 82 -10.03 -8.02 10.12
CA ASN A 82 -9.09 -7.03 10.61
C ASN A 82 -8.06 -6.73 9.53
N TYR A 83 -7.74 -5.46 9.34
CA TYR A 83 -6.72 -5.00 8.41
C TYR A 83 -5.66 -4.19 9.12
N LEU A 84 -4.41 -4.40 8.72
CA LEU A 84 -3.31 -3.47 8.98
C LEU A 84 -2.95 -2.71 7.71
N TYR A 85 -2.42 -1.50 7.87
CA TYR A 85 -1.80 -0.80 6.75
C TYR A 85 -0.52 -0.08 7.15
N THR A 86 0.35 0.09 6.15
CA THR A 86 1.59 0.87 6.23
C THR A 86 1.91 1.52 4.88
N GLY A 87 3.03 2.24 4.79
CA GLY A 87 3.59 2.74 3.55
C GLY A 87 4.61 1.78 2.96
N LEU A 88 4.54 1.59 1.64
CA LEU A 88 5.52 0.90 0.81
C LEU A 88 6.23 1.94 -0.06
N SER A 89 7.51 2.18 0.22
CA SER A 89 8.37 3.04 -0.61
C SER A 89 9.04 2.21 -1.68
N ILE A 90 8.96 2.66 -2.93
CA ILE A 90 9.65 2.06 -4.07
C ILE A 90 10.46 3.16 -4.72
N ASP A 91 11.78 3.07 -4.59
CA ASP A 91 12.73 3.92 -5.28
C ASP A 91 13.30 3.16 -6.49
N ASN A 92 12.87 3.60 -7.67
CA ASN A 92 13.35 3.09 -8.94
C ASN A 92 14.08 4.21 -9.72
N SER A 93 14.71 5.15 -9.00
CA SER A 93 15.29 6.35 -9.59
C SER A 93 16.75 6.20 -10.01
N TYR A 94 17.50 5.33 -9.34
CA TYR A 94 18.96 5.26 -9.47
C TYR A 94 19.41 4.11 -10.38
N ASN A 95 20.12 4.43 -11.47
CA ASN A 95 20.70 3.46 -12.41
C ASN A 95 19.71 2.43 -12.99
N THR A 96 18.43 2.80 -13.12
CA THR A 96 17.38 1.93 -13.67
C THR A 96 17.12 2.25 -15.15
N THR A 97 16.86 1.22 -15.94
CA THR A 97 16.55 1.36 -17.38
C THR A 97 15.10 1.04 -17.71
N SER A 98 14.36 0.41 -16.79
CA SER A 98 12.99 -0.08 -16.97
C SER A 98 12.13 0.25 -15.75
N SER A 99 10.81 0.21 -15.92
CA SER A 99 9.87 0.27 -14.81
C SER A 99 9.92 -1.00 -13.95
N VAL A 100 9.61 -0.87 -12.67
CA VAL A 100 9.38 -1.99 -11.76
C VAL A 100 7.90 -2.13 -11.45
N THR A 101 7.39 -3.35 -11.49
CA THR A 101 6.02 -3.67 -11.07
C THR A 101 6.06 -4.63 -9.91
N ILE A 102 5.35 -4.29 -8.83
CA ILE A 102 5.16 -5.15 -7.67
C ILE A 102 3.67 -5.48 -7.59
N SER A 103 3.37 -6.76 -7.40
CA SER A 103 2.01 -7.28 -7.22
C SER A 103 1.79 -7.78 -5.79
N THR A 104 0.54 -7.83 -5.33
CA THR A 104 0.20 -8.39 -4.01
C THR A 104 0.69 -9.83 -3.85
N SER A 105 0.71 -10.61 -4.95
CA SER A 105 1.24 -11.97 -5.00
C SER A 105 2.76 -12.07 -4.82
N ASN A 106 3.51 -10.97 -4.89
CA ASN A 106 4.93 -10.95 -4.56
C ASN A 106 5.18 -10.99 -3.05
N PHE A 107 4.14 -10.79 -2.24
CA PHE A 107 4.25 -10.75 -0.80
C PHE A 107 3.83 -12.05 -0.13
N THR A 108 4.47 -12.36 0.98
CA THR A 108 4.03 -13.41 1.91
C THR A 108 4.07 -12.85 3.32
N CYS A 109 2.97 -13.00 4.05
CA CYS A 109 2.88 -12.55 5.43
C CYS A 109 2.94 -13.75 6.38
N LYS A 110 3.66 -13.59 7.50
CA LYS A 110 3.72 -14.60 8.55
C LYS A 110 3.59 -13.95 9.93
N HIS A 111 2.92 -14.67 10.82
CA HIS A 111 2.87 -14.35 12.24
C HIS A 111 3.50 -15.52 13.00
N ASN A 112 4.53 -15.22 13.81
CA ASN A 112 5.36 -16.21 14.50
C ASN A 112 5.84 -17.35 13.58
N GLY A 113 6.25 -16.98 12.36
CA GLY A 113 6.75 -17.93 11.34
C GLY A 113 5.68 -18.73 10.60
N THR A 114 4.40 -18.57 10.94
CA THR A 114 3.28 -19.29 10.32
C THR A 114 2.50 -18.39 9.37
N THR A 115 2.17 -18.89 8.18
CA THR A 115 1.18 -18.26 7.31
C THR A 115 -0.20 -18.67 7.78
N GLU A 116 -0.90 -17.76 8.45
CA GLU A 116 -2.26 -17.98 8.94
C GLU A 116 -3.28 -17.88 7.80
N SER A 117 -4.41 -18.59 7.93
CA SER A 117 -5.49 -18.52 6.95
C SER A 117 -6.07 -17.10 6.89
N GLY A 118 -6.08 -16.50 5.71
CA GLY A 118 -6.55 -15.13 5.50
C GLY A 118 -5.47 -14.06 5.63
N LEU A 119 -4.31 -14.39 6.20
CA LEU A 119 -3.19 -13.45 6.36
C LEU A 119 -2.49 -13.20 5.01
N LYS A 120 -2.69 -12.01 4.43
CA LYS A 120 -2.11 -11.65 3.12
C LYS A 120 -2.05 -10.15 2.91
N VAL A 121 -1.12 -9.71 2.08
CA VAL A 121 -1.24 -8.40 1.44
C VAL A 121 -2.40 -8.45 0.45
N CYS A 122 -3.45 -7.66 0.69
CA CYS A 122 -4.65 -7.65 -0.14
C CYS A 122 -4.66 -6.51 -1.16
N SER A 123 -4.03 -5.36 -0.88
CA SER A 123 -4.05 -4.19 -1.77
C SER A 123 -2.77 -3.37 -1.70
N LEU A 124 -2.33 -2.87 -2.86
CA LEU A 124 -1.21 -1.93 -3.05
C LEU A 124 -1.76 -0.58 -3.51
N GLY A 125 -2.50 0.07 -2.62
CA GLY A 125 -3.22 1.30 -2.92
C GLY A 125 -4.51 1.38 -2.12
N ASN A 126 -5.04 2.59 -2.01
CA ASN A 126 -6.40 2.77 -1.49
C ASN A 126 -7.38 2.04 -2.40
N PHE A 127 -8.32 1.34 -1.78
CA PHE A 127 -9.30 0.54 -2.48
C PHE A 127 -10.71 0.99 -2.10
N GLY A 128 -11.61 0.80 -3.06
CA GLY A 128 -13.03 1.04 -2.89
C GLY A 128 -13.82 -0.26 -2.98
N LEU A 129 -15.12 -0.12 -3.18
CA LEU A 129 -15.97 -1.24 -3.56
C LEU A 129 -15.84 -1.55 -5.06
N ASN A 130 -16.15 -2.79 -5.43
CA ASN A 130 -16.35 -3.18 -6.82
C ASN A 130 -17.57 -2.47 -7.42
N SER A 131 -17.72 -2.54 -8.75
CA SER A 131 -18.82 -1.85 -9.45
C SER A 131 -20.22 -2.33 -9.03
N ALA A 132 -20.32 -3.54 -8.47
CA ALA A 132 -21.58 -4.07 -7.94
C ALA A 132 -21.88 -3.61 -6.50
N GLY A 133 -20.91 -2.99 -5.82
CA GLY A 133 -21.03 -2.61 -4.41
C GLY A 133 -21.09 -3.79 -3.45
N THR A 134 -20.69 -5.00 -3.87
CA THR A 134 -20.86 -6.24 -3.08
C THR A 134 -19.56 -6.76 -2.47
N GLY A 135 -18.43 -6.11 -2.74
CA GLY A 135 -17.14 -6.50 -2.22
C GLY A 135 -16.04 -5.51 -2.59
N PHE A 136 -14.83 -5.75 -2.11
CA PHE A 136 -13.71 -4.83 -2.33
C PHE A 136 -13.11 -4.94 -3.73
N LYS A 137 -12.69 -3.80 -4.27
CA LYS A 137 -11.89 -3.68 -5.49
C LYS A 137 -10.46 -3.33 -5.11
N TYR A 138 -9.69 -4.36 -4.80
CA TYR A 138 -8.29 -4.20 -4.43
C TYR A 138 -7.40 -3.75 -5.59
N VAL A 139 -6.32 -3.04 -5.25
CA VAL A 139 -5.26 -2.71 -6.19
C VAL A 139 -4.23 -3.84 -6.15
N SER A 140 -4.24 -4.71 -7.15
CA SER A 140 -3.40 -5.92 -7.16
C SER A 140 -1.93 -5.66 -7.48
N SER A 141 -1.61 -4.51 -8.08
CA SER A 141 -0.24 -4.19 -8.51
C SER A 141 -0.01 -2.69 -8.63
N VAL A 142 1.22 -2.27 -8.39
CA VAL A 142 1.71 -0.90 -8.64
C VAL A 142 2.95 -0.94 -9.52
N THR A 143 3.09 0.09 -10.35
CA THR A 143 4.26 0.25 -11.23
C THR A 143 4.93 1.59 -10.95
N VAL A 144 6.25 1.55 -10.75
CA VAL A 144 7.09 2.75 -10.66
C VAL A 144 7.95 2.83 -11.90
N ALA A 145 7.90 3.97 -12.59
CA ALA A 145 8.66 4.21 -13.81
C ALA A 145 10.17 4.26 -13.52
N LYS A 146 10.98 4.15 -14.57
CA LYS A 146 12.42 4.44 -14.44
C LYS A 146 12.63 5.89 -14.03
N GLY A 147 13.63 6.15 -13.19
CA GLY A 147 13.94 7.52 -12.75
C GLY A 147 12.95 8.10 -11.72
N ASP A 148 12.05 7.28 -11.15
CA ASP A 148 10.96 7.73 -10.29
C ASP A 148 10.98 7.04 -8.92
N ARG A 149 10.36 7.70 -7.94
CA ARG A 149 10.20 7.19 -6.57
C ARG A 149 8.78 7.47 -6.09
N LYS A 150 8.10 6.44 -5.59
CA LYS A 150 6.72 6.56 -5.08
C LYS A 150 6.52 5.79 -3.79
N THR A 151 5.61 6.30 -2.98
CA THR A 151 5.11 5.63 -1.78
C THR A 151 3.65 5.27 -1.98
N PHE A 152 3.29 4.03 -1.65
CA PHE A 152 1.93 3.51 -1.76
C PHE A 152 1.43 3.04 -0.39
N PRO A 153 0.15 3.20 -0.07
CA PRO A 153 -0.45 2.43 1.02
C PRO A 153 -0.42 0.94 0.65
N ILE A 154 -0.05 0.10 1.61
CA ILE A 154 -0.20 -1.34 1.51
C ILE A 154 -1.15 -1.80 2.62
N TYR A 155 -2.13 -2.61 2.25
CA TYR A 155 -3.11 -3.17 3.17
C TYR A 155 -2.88 -4.66 3.32
N ILE A 156 -2.86 -5.11 4.56
CA ILE A 156 -2.71 -6.49 4.97
C ILE A 156 -4.02 -6.93 5.61
N ASP A 157 -4.69 -7.88 4.97
CA ASP A 157 -5.83 -8.60 5.53
C ASP A 157 -5.28 -9.61 6.54
N LEU A 158 -5.75 -9.54 7.78
CA LEU A 158 -5.37 -10.46 8.85
C LEU A 158 -6.34 -11.62 9.01
N GLY A 159 -7.43 -11.63 8.23
CA GLY A 159 -8.50 -12.59 8.31
C GLY A 159 -9.63 -12.18 9.27
N PRO A 160 -10.58 -13.11 9.50
CA PRO A 160 -11.79 -12.87 10.28
C PRO A 160 -11.52 -12.46 11.74
N VAL A 161 -12.25 -11.46 12.24
CA VAL A 161 -12.11 -10.91 13.60
C VAL A 161 -12.26 -11.93 14.73
N ASN A 162 -12.97 -13.04 14.48
CA ASN A 162 -13.19 -14.12 15.43
C ASN A 162 -12.05 -15.15 15.47
N THR A 163 -11.17 -15.14 14.47
CA THR A 163 -10.01 -16.06 14.37
C THR A 163 -8.68 -15.34 14.50
N THR A 164 -8.64 -14.05 14.20
CA THR A 164 -7.40 -13.28 14.16
C THR A 164 -7.05 -12.72 15.53
N SER A 165 -6.04 -13.32 16.16
CA SER A 165 -5.34 -12.72 17.29
C SER A 165 -3.90 -12.43 16.90
N LEU A 166 -3.64 -11.25 16.30
CA LEU A 166 -2.26 -10.76 16.25
C LEU A 166 -1.87 -10.36 17.66
N ASN A 167 -1.03 -11.18 18.29
CA ASN A 167 -0.39 -10.79 19.52
C ASN A 167 0.62 -9.70 19.16
N VAL A 168 0.44 -8.48 19.67
CA VAL A 168 1.39 -7.36 19.49
C VAL A 168 2.80 -7.67 20.03
N ARG A 169 2.97 -8.77 20.77
CA ARG A 169 4.26 -9.30 21.25
C ARG A 169 4.91 -10.35 20.33
N GLY A 170 4.20 -10.81 19.30
CA GLY A 170 4.69 -11.78 18.33
C GLY A 170 5.58 -11.16 17.26
N VAL A 171 6.30 -12.00 16.51
CA VAL A 171 7.06 -11.57 15.34
C VAL A 171 6.13 -11.56 14.14
N PHE A 172 6.00 -10.41 13.49
CA PHE A 172 5.27 -10.30 12.23
C PHE A 172 6.26 -10.07 11.10
N THR A 173 6.13 -10.82 10.00
CA THR A 173 6.99 -10.63 8.84
C THR A 173 6.19 -10.41 7.57
N VAL A 174 6.71 -9.53 6.73
CA VAL A 174 6.28 -9.32 5.35
C VAL A 174 7.47 -9.63 4.47
N GLU A 175 7.41 -10.73 3.75
CA GLU A 175 8.43 -11.12 2.78
C GLU A 175 8.03 -10.57 1.42
N LEU A 176 8.96 -9.89 0.74
CA LEU A 176 8.79 -9.43 -0.64
C LEU A 176 9.76 -10.20 -1.55
N LYS A 177 9.20 -10.90 -2.54
CA LYS A 177 9.97 -11.61 -3.57
C LYS A 177 9.89 -10.92 -4.93
N LEU A 178 11.03 -10.44 -5.42
CA LEU A 178 11.15 -9.76 -6.71
C LEU A 178 12.44 -10.17 -7.43
N GLY A 179 12.34 -10.50 -8.72
CA GLY A 179 13.52 -10.83 -9.55
C GLY A 179 14.37 -11.99 -9.00
N GLY A 180 13.75 -12.96 -8.32
CA GLY A 180 14.44 -14.10 -7.71
C GLY A 180 15.11 -13.81 -6.36
N LYS A 181 15.10 -12.57 -5.89
CA LYS A 181 15.53 -12.19 -4.54
C LYS A 181 14.34 -12.08 -3.60
N THR A 182 14.59 -12.31 -2.32
CA THR A 182 13.62 -12.10 -1.23
C THR A 182 14.24 -11.13 -0.24
N ALA A 183 13.44 -10.20 0.27
CA ALA A 183 13.75 -9.42 1.46
C ALA A 183 12.65 -9.63 2.49
N THR A 184 13.02 -9.67 3.77
CA THR A 184 12.08 -9.88 4.87
C THR A 184 12.01 -8.62 5.71
N PHE A 185 10.84 -7.98 5.72
CA PHE A 185 10.53 -6.89 6.65
C PHE A 185 9.98 -7.51 7.93
N LYS A 186 10.77 -7.44 9.00
CA LYS A 186 10.45 -8.05 10.28
C LYS A 186 10.09 -6.99 11.29
N TYR A 187 8.92 -7.16 11.89
CA TYR A 187 8.34 -6.26 12.86
C TYR A 187 8.27 -6.93 14.24
N GLN A 188 8.91 -6.30 15.22
CA GLN A 188 8.94 -6.76 16.60
C GLN A 188 9.34 -5.60 17.55
N PRO A 189 8.39 -4.80 18.06
CA PRO A 189 6.93 -4.87 17.89
C PRO A 189 6.42 -4.36 16.53
N ILE A 190 5.13 -4.57 16.24
CA ILE A 190 4.52 -4.20 14.94
C ILE A 190 4.49 -2.70 14.64
N TYR A 191 4.57 -1.85 15.66
CA TYR A 191 4.46 -0.40 15.53
C TYR A 191 5.79 0.33 15.30
N ASP A 192 6.90 -0.40 15.33
CA ASP A 192 8.22 0.14 15.05
C ASP A 192 8.58 -0.11 13.58
N ASP A 193 9.54 0.66 13.06
CA ASP A 193 10.09 0.42 11.72
C ASP A 193 10.63 -1.02 11.63
N PRO A 194 10.38 -1.72 10.52
CA PRO A 194 10.84 -3.08 10.37
C PRO A 194 12.37 -3.14 10.26
N THR A 195 12.96 -4.17 10.85
CA THR A 195 14.31 -4.59 10.47
C THR A 195 14.25 -5.35 9.14
N ILE A 196 15.24 -5.18 8.28
CA ILE A 196 15.33 -5.87 6.98
C ILE A 196 16.34 -7.01 7.07
N GLU A 197 15.90 -8.23 6.78
CA GLU A 197 16.70 -9.46 6.71
C GLU A 197 16.79 -10.02 5.27
#